data_AF-A0A965INN2-F1
#
_entry.id   AF-A0A965INN2-F1
#
_cell.length_a   1.000
_cell.length_b   1.000
_cell.length_c   1.000
_cell.angle_alpha   90.00
_cell.angle_beta   90.00
_cell.angle_gamma   90.00
#
_symmetry.space_group_name_H-M   'P 1'
#
loop_
_entity.id
_entity.type
_entity.pdbx_description
1 polymer ?
#
loop_
_entity_poly.entity_id
_entity_poly.type
_entity_poly.pdbx_seq_one_letter_code
_entity_poly.pdbx_strand_id
1 'polypeptide(L)'
;RVDPIGTCVGVRGTRVNAVTTELAGERVDIVLWSEDPAQFVIGALAPANVSSIVVDEEKHAMDVVVDEENLAIAIGRGGQNVRLASDLTGWKINIMDAAESAQKQADESHSIRALFMDKLDVDQEVADILIEEGFTNLEEVAYVPLQEMLEIESFDEDTVNELRTRAKDALLTMEIAREESVEEVSQDLRDLEGLDVELLPKLAENGVHTRDDLADLAVDELTAITGQSEEEAKTLILKAREHWFAGQE
;
A
#
# COMPACT_ATOMS: atom_id res chain seq x y z
N ARG A 1 37.33 -11.22 0.39
CA ARG A 1 36.30 -10.16 0.32
C ARG A 1 36.33 -9.62 -1.10
N VAL A 2 35.24 -9.76 -1.85
CA VAL A 2 35.12 -9.28 -3.24
C VAL A 2 34.33 -7.98 -3.22
N ASP A 3 34.79 -6.97 -3.95
CA ASP A 3 34.02 -5.74 -4.20
C ASP A 3 33.22 -5.95 -5.49
N PRO A 4 31.89 -6.18 -5.42
CA PRO A 4 31.08 -6.46 -6.60
C PRO A 4 31.00 -5.24 -7.53
N ILE A 5 30.88 -4.02 -6.98
CA ILE A 5 30.77 -2.80 -7.78
C ILE A 5 32.07 -2.57 -8.55
N GLY A 6 33.22 -2.58 -7.88
CA GLY A 6 34.52 -2.45 -8.55
C GLY A 6 34.76 -3.55 -9.58
N THR A 7 34.26 -4.76 -9.29
CA THR A 7 34.32 -5.92 -10.20
C THR A 7 33.36 -5.82 -11.38
N CYS A 8 32.33 -4.99 -11.36
CA CYS A 8 31.49 -4.71 -12.52
C CYS A 8 31.97 -3.48 -13.30
N VAL A 9 32.42 -2.42 -12.59
CA VAL A 9 32.88 -1.16 -13.17
C VAL A 9 34.19 -1.34 -13.95
N GLY A 10 35.16 -2.07 -13.41
CA GLY A 10 36.49 -2.20 -14.01
C GLY A 10 37.39 -0.99 -13.75
N VAL A 11 38.65 -1.08 -14.20
CA VAL A 11 39.63 -0.01 -13.99
C VAL A 11 39.14 1.26 -14.68
N ARG A 12 38.79 2.30 -13.90
CA ARG A 12 38.23 3.56 -14.41
C ARG A 12 36.97 3.39 -15.28
N GLY A 13 36.12 2.42 -14.95
CA GLY A 13 34.84 2.24 -15.65
C GLY A 13 34.93 1.56 -17.01
N THR A 14 36.07 0.95 -17.37
CA THR A 14 36.26 0.33 -18.69
C THR A 14 35.20 -0.69 -19.06
N ARG A 15 34.67 -1.45 -18.08
CA ARG A 15 33.65 -2.48 -18.33
C ARG A 15 32.25 -1.90 -18.42
N VAL A 16 31.87 -1.03 -17.48
CA VAL A 16 30.55 -0.39 -17.52
C VAL A 16 30.40 0.49 -18.76
N ASN A 17 31.45 1.24 -19.14
CA ASN A 17 31.44 2.06 -20.35
C ASN A 17 31.33 1.22 -21.64
N ALA A 18 31.89 0.00 -21.65
CA ALA A 18 31.72 -0.90 -22.78
C ALA A 18 30.26 -1.34 -22.93
N VAL A 19 29.59 -1.69 -21.82
CA VAL A 19 28.16 -2.03 -21.81
C VAL A 19 27.30 -0.83 -22.22
N THR A 20 27.56 0.35 -21.68
CA THR A 20 26.88 1.60 -22.08
C THR A 20 27.02 1.88 -23.57
N THR A 21 28.17 1.56 -24.18
CA THR A 21 28.38 1.74 -25.63
C THR A 21 27.53 0.78 -26.45
N GLU A 22 27.41 -0.48 -26.02
CA GLU A 22 26.52 -1.48 -26.64
C GLU A 22 25.04 -1.10 -26.50
N LEU A 23 24.66 -0.45 -25.40
CA LEU A 23 23.32 0.09 -25.16
C LEU A 23 23.10 1.49 -25.74
N ALA A 24 23.82 1.84 -26.81
CA ALA A 24 23.67 3.10 -27.54
C ALA A 24 23.76 4.38 -26.66
N GLY A 25 24.56 4.33 -25.59
CA GLY A 25 24.78 5.46 -24.69
C GLY A 25 23.83 5.54 -23.49
N GLU A 26 23.06 4.48 -23.21
CA GLU A 26 22.22 4.41 -22.01
C GLU A 26 23.08 4.48 -20.73
N ARG A 27 22.64 5.31 -19.76
CA ARG A 27 23.32 5.44 -18.47
C ARG A 27 23.03 4.20 -17.63
N VAL A 28 24.09 3.51 -17.20
CA VAL A 28 24.01 2.31 -16.39
C VAL A 28 24.62 2.59 -15.02
N ASP A 29 23.78 2.53 -13.99
CA ASP A 29 24.20 2.64 -12.60
C ASP A 29 24.27 1.24 -11.97
N ILE A 30 25.32 1.01 -11.16
CA ILE A 30 25.56 -0.28 -10.50
C ILE A 30 25.38 -0.08 -9.01
N VAL A 31 24.36 -0.73 -8.45
CA VAL A 31 24.01 -0.62 -7.03
C VAL A 31 24.41 -1.88 -6.27
N LEU A 32 24.63 -1.75 -4.96
CA LEU A 32 24.92 -2.89 -4.09
C LEU A 32 23.61 -3.56 -3.70
N TRP A 33 23.50 -4.86 -3.94
CA TRP A 33 22.38 -5.64 -3.44
C TRP A 33 22.51 -5.89 -1.93
N SER A 34 21.39 -5.87 -1.23
CA SER A 34 21.29 -6.14 0.20
C SER A 34 20.11 -7.08 0.49
N GLU A 35 20.26 -7.96 1.47
CA GLU A 35 19.15 -8.78 2.00
C GLU A 35 18.17 -7.93 2.80
N ASP A 36 18.66 -6.89 3.47
CA ASP A 36 17.82 -5.90 4.14
C ASP A 36 17.15 -4.99 3.08
N PRO A 37 15.81 -5.02 2.94
CA PRO A 37 15.07 -4.26 1.95
C PRO A 37 15.28 -2.74 2.07
N ALA A 38 15.37 -2.22 3.29
CA ALA A 38 15.55 -0.78 3.51
C ALA A 38 16.93 -0.34 2.99
N GLN A 39 17.98 -1.11 3.29
CA GLN A 39 19.32 -0.84 2.74
C GLN A 39 19.37 -1.02 1.22
N PHE A 40 18.62 -1.97 0.66
CA PHE A 40 18.57 -2.16 -0.78
C PHE A 40 17.90 -0.97 -1.49
N VAL A 41 16.81 -0.45 -0.95
CA VAL A 41 16.13 0.75 -1.47
C VAL A 41 17.01 2.00 -1.36
N ILE A 42 17.73 2.20 -0.25
CA ILE A 42 18.72 3.28 -0.11
C ILE A 42 19.78 3.18 -1.22
N GLY A 43 20.30 1.98 -1.47
CA GLY A 43 21.25 1.73 -2.55
C GLY A 43 20.67 1.98 -3.95
N ALA A 44 19.41 1.63 -4.16
CA ALA A 44 18.71 1.78 -5.45
C ALA A 44 18.39 3.24 -5.80
N LEU A 45 18.24 4.11 -4.80
CA LEU A 45 17.96 5.55 -5.01
C LEU A 45 19.23 6.40 -5.21
N ALA A 46 20.42 5.80 -5.15
CA ALA A 46 21.68 6.49 -5.42
C ALA A 46 21.62 7.20 -6.80
N PRO A 47 22.09 8.45 -6.92
CA PRO A 47 22.98 9.17 -5.99
C PRO A 47 22.26 10.02 -4.92
N ALA A 48 20.94 9.94 -4.79
CA ALA A 48 20.22 10.71 -3.78
C ALA A 48 20.53 10.21 -2.38
N ASN A 49 20.70 11.13 -1.43
CA ASN A 49 20.86 10.78 -0.02
C ASN A 49 19.49 10.68 0.65
N VAL A 50 19.26 9.55 1.33
CA VAL A 50 18.04 9.27 2.08
C VAL A 50 18.24 9.63 3.54
N SER A 51 17.29 10.36 4.12
CA SER A 51 17.32 10.83 5.50
C SER A 51 16.68 9.80 6.44
N SER A 52 15.51 9.27 6.09
CA SER A 52 14.85 8.16 6.81
C SER A 52 13.94 7.35 5.89
N ILE A 53 13.64 6.11 6.29
CA ILE A 53 12.69 5.24 5.61
C ILE A 53 11.70 4.70 6.63
N VAL A 54 10.42 4.75 6.28
CA VAL A 54 9.33 4.04 6.97
C VAL A 54 8.87 2.91 6.06
N VAL A 55 8.77 1.70 6.60
CA VAL A 55 8.39 0.49 5.85
C VAL A 55 6.98 0.10 6.24
N ASP A 56 6.12 -0.08 5.24
CA ASP A 56 4.78 -0.63 5.36
C ASP A 56 4.79 -2.02 4.71
N GLU A 57 4.90 -3.06 5.55
CA GLU A 57 4.98 -4.45 5.09
C GLU A 57 3.65 -4.94 4.52
N GLU A 58 2.52 -4.49 5.06
CA GLU A 58 1.19 -4.89 4.61
C GLU A 58 0.91 -4.41 3.19
N LYS A 59 1.25 -3.15 2.89
CA LYS A 59 1.07 -2.56 1.55
C LYS A 59 2.25 -2.82 0.61
N HIS A 60 3.29 -3.52 1.07
CA HIS A 60 4.54 -3.71 0.35
C HIS A 60 5.10 -2.39 -0.21
N ALA A 61 5.08 -1.36 0.64
CA ALA A 61 5.43 0.01 0.30
C ALA A 61 6.46 0.60 1.27
N MET A 62 7.25 1.56 0.80
CA MET A 62 8.22 2.30 1.59
C MET A 62 8.07 3.79 1.37
N ASP A 63 7.96 4.54 2.46
CA ASP A 63 8.04 6.00 2.43
C ASP A 63 9.48 6.43 2.72
N VAL A 64 10.07 7.11 1.76
CA VAL A 64 11.46 7.54 1.77
C VAL A 64 11.50 9.04 1.94
N VAL A 65 12.05 9.48 3.07
CA VAL A 65 12.22 10.88 3.40
C VAL A 65 13.59 11.35 2.93
N VAL A 66 13.60 12.42 2.16
CA VAL A 66 14.81 13.05 1.62
C VAL A 66 14.80 14.55 1.88
N ASP A 67 15.98 15.15 1.92
CA ASP A 67 16.08 16.62 1.97
C ASP A 67 15.58 17.25 0.66
N GLU A 68 15.11 18.49 0.71
CA GLU A 68 14.55 19.21 -0.46
C GLU A 68 15.51 19.20 -1.67
N GLU A 69 16.82 19.31 -1.44
CA GLU A 69 17.85 19.27 -2.48
C GLU A 69 17.95 17.89 -3.18
N ASN A 70 17.64 16.81 -2.45
CA ASN A 70 17.68 15.44 -2.94
C ASN A 70 16.35 14.98 -3.53
N LEU A 71 15.22 15.64 -3.23
CA LEU A 71 13.90 15.27 -3.72
C LEU A 71 13.85 15.13 -5.25
N ALA A 72 14.34 16.15 -5.97
CA ALA A 72 14.38 16.13 -7.43
C ALA A 72 15.33 15.06 -8.00
N ILE A 73 16.41 14.75 -7.28
CA ILE A 73 17.40 13.73 -7.68
C ILE A 73 16.80 12.33 -7.49
N ALA A 74 16.17 12.10 -6.34
CA ALA A 74 15.58 10.83 -5.95
C ALA A 74 14.41 10.44 -6.86
N ILE A 75 13.54 11.40 -7.22
CA ILE A 75 12.46 11.19 -8.20
C ILE A 75 13.05 10.97 -9.61
N GLY A 76 14.05 11.78 -9.98
CA GLY A 76 14.64 11.76 -11.31
C GLY A 76 13.74 12.37 -12.38
N ARG A 77 14.24 12.43 -13.62
CA ARG A 77 13.50 13.07 -14.73
C ARG A 77 12.23 12.28 -15.06
N GLY A 78 11.07 12.89 -14.83
CA GLY A 78 9.77 12.24 -15.08
C GLY A 78 9.51 11.01 -14.19
N GLY A 79 10.10 10.97 -12.99
CA GLY A 79 9.96 9.83 -12.08
C GLY A 79 10.76 8.59 -12.48
N GLN A 80 11.71 8.73 -13.41
CA GLN A 80 12.47 7.59 -13.91
C GLN A 80 13.25 6.87 -12.81
N ASN A 81 13.87 7.61 -11.88
CA ASN A 81 14.74 7.01 -10.87
C ASN A 81 13.93 6.23 -9.84
N VAL A 82 12.87 6.83 -9.30
CA VAL A 82 11.96 6.14 -8.37
C VAL A 82 11.29 4.92 -9.02
N ARG A 83 10.91 5.00 -10.31
CA ARG A 83 10.34 3.85 -11.03
C ARG A 83 11.35 2.71 -11.17
N LEU A 84 12.58 3.00 -11.59
CA LEU A 84 13.63 1.99 -11.70
C LEU A 84 13.97 1.37 -10.34
N ALA A 85 14.01 2.19 -9.28
CA ALA A 85 14.23 1.69 -7.92
C ALA A 85 13.09 0.77 -7.47
N SER A 86 11.83 1.15 -7.71
CA SER A 86 10.67 0.32 -7.41
C SER A 86 10.66 -0.99 -8.19
N ASP A 87 10.95 -0.94 -9.49
CA ASP A 87 11.02 -2.13 -10.34
C ASP A 87 12.17 -3.06 -9.92
N LEU A 88 13.30 -2.49 -9.47
CA LEU A 88 14.49 -3.24 -9.04
C LEU A 88 14.29 -3.92 -7.68
N THR A 89 13.66 -3.23 -6.72
CA THR A 89 13.45 -3.75 -5.37
C THR A 89 12.15 -4.53 -5.24
N GLY A 90 11.19 -4.31 -6.13
CA GLY A 90 9.83 -4.84 -6.04
C GLY A 90 8.93 -4.07 -5.07
N TRP A 91 9.43 -3.03 -4.40
CA TRP A 91 8.67 -2.24 -3.42
C TRP A 91 8.07 -1.00 -4.06
N LYS A 92 6.86 -0.63 -3.64
CA LYS A 92 6.30 0.68 -4.00
C LYS A 92 7.00 1.77 -3.20
N ILE A 93 7.72 2.68 -3.86
CA ILE A 93 8.51 3.72 -3.19
C ILE A 93 7.81 5.07 -3.33
N ASN A 94 7.44 5.67 -2.19
CA ASN A 94 6.95 7.04 -2.13
C ASN A 94 8.08 7.94 -1.61
N ILE A 95 8.40 9.01 -2.33
CA ILE A 95 9.45 9.94 -1.93
C ILE A 95 8.79 11.24 -1.51
N MET A 96 9.17 11.73 -0.33
CA MET A 96 8.60 12.94 0.26
C MET A 96 9.67 13.70 1.05
N ASP A 97 9.42 14.97 1.32
CA ASP A 97 10.26 15.75 2.23
C ASP A 97 9.89 15.51 3.70
N ALA A 98 10.68 16.08 4.62
CA ALA A 98 10.44 15.91 6.06
C ALA A 98 9.12 16.55 6.54
N ALA A 99 8.65 17.62 5.90
CA ALA A 99 7.40 18.27 6.25
C ALA A 99 6.19 17.46 5.77
N GLU A 100 6.25 16.94 4.55
CA GLU A 100 5.27 16.01 3.99
C GLU A 100 5.18 14.73 4.82
N SER A 101 6.32 14.16 5.22
CA SER A 101 6.35 12.99 6.10
C SER A 101 5.70 13.25 7.46
N ALA A 102 5.97 14.41 8.07
CA ALA A 102 5.37 14.77 9.35
C ALA A 102 3.86 15.00 9.23
N GLN A 103 3.41 15.63 8.13
CA GLN A 103 1.99 15.81 7.85
C GLN A 103 1.29 14.47 7.64
N LYS A 104 1.87 13.56 6.86
CA LYS A 104 1.32 12.22 6.63
C LYS A 104 1.16 11.44 7.93
N GLN A 105 2.17 11.44 8.80
CA GLN A 105 2.08 10.79 10.12
C GLN A 105 0.98 11.42 10.99
N ALA A 106 0.83 12.74 10.98
CA ALA A 106 -0.24 13.41 11.72
C ALA A 106 -1.63 13.02 11.20
N ASP A 107 -1.80 12.92 9.88
CA ASP A 107 -3.05 12.50 9.24
C ASP A 107 -3.37 11.02 9.53
N GLU A 108 -2.35 10.16 9.54
CA GLU A 108 -2.47 8.75 9.93
C GLU A 108 -2.88 8.61 11.40
N SER A 109 -2.19 9.27 12.32
CA SER A 109 -2.55 9.27 13.75
C SER A 109 -3.97 9.82 13.99
N HIS A 110 -4.38 10.85 13.25
CA HIS A 110 -5.74 11.37 13.33
C HIS A 110 -6.78 10.34 12.85
N SER A 111 -6.49 9.64 11.76
CA SER A 111 -7.37 8.62 11.19
C SER A 111 -7.50 7.41 12.10
N ILE A 112 -6.39 6.92 12.67
CA ILE A 112 -6.37 5.81 13.63
C ILE A 112 -7.12 6.19 14.90
N ARG A 113 -6.92 7.42 15.41
CA ARG A 113 -7.64 7.94 16.58
C ARG A 113 -9.16 7.94 16.34
N ALA A 114 -9.58 8.45 15.19
CA ALA A 114 -11.00 8.46 14.82
C ALA A 114 -11.57 7.03 14.69
N LEU A 115 -10.80 6.09 14.12
CA LEU A 115 -11.17 4.68 14.03
C LEU A 115 -11.36 4.07 15.42
N PHE A 116 -10.42 4.25 16.34
CA PHE A 116 -10.52 3.72 17.69
C PHE A 116 -11.68 4.33 18.46
N MET A 117 -11.86 5.65 18.41
CA MET A 117 -13.00 6.30 19.06
C MET A 117 -14.35 5.79 18.54
N ASP A 118 -14.49 5.60 17.22
CA ASP A 118 -15.74 5.11 16.60
C ASP A 118 -15.98 3.62 16.86
N LYS A 119 -14.96 2.78 16.65
CA LYS A 119 -15.12 1.31 16.66
C LYS A 119 -14.94 0.67 18.02
N LEU A 120 -14.14 1.28 18.89
CA LEU A 120 -13.93 0.79 20.26
C LEU A 120 -14.80 1.53 21.28
N ASP A 121 -15.53 2.58 20.88
CA ASP A 121 -16.35 3.42 21.77
C ASP A 121 -15.54 3.95 22.97
N VAL A 122 -14.36 4.50 22.67
CA VAL A 122 -13.41 5.06 23.65
C VAL A 122 -13.29 6.56 23.49
N ASP A 123 -12.85 7.24 24.54
CA ASP A 123 -12.51 8.65 24.45
C ASP A 123 -11.14 8.87 23.77
N GLN A 124 -10.83 10.14 23.55
CA GLN A 124 -9.59 10.54 22.91
C GLN A 124 -8.34 10.16 23.74
N GLU A 125 -8.44 10.14 25.07
CA GLU A 125 -7.29 9.85 25.93
C GLU A 125 -6.89 8.38 25.80
N VAL A 126 -7.86 7.47 25.83
CA VAL A 126 -7.62 6.04 25.62
C VAL A 126 -7.13 5.74 24.19
N ALA A 127 -7.70 6.41 23.18
CA ALA A 127 -7.24 6.26 21.79
C ALA A 127 -5.78 6.72 21.61
N ASP A 128 -5.39 7.82 22.27
CA ASP A 128 -4.03 8.35 22.20
C ASP A 128 -3.02 7.41 22.85
N ILE A 129 -3.37 6.83 24.00
CA ILE A 129 -2.54 5.81 24.67
C ILE A 129 -2.31 4.61 23.76
N LEU A 130 -3.36 4.10 23.08
CA LEU A 130 -3.20 2.98 22.15
C LEU A 130 -2.25 3.33 20.99
N ILE A 131 -2.35 4.54 20.44
CA ILE A 131 -1.46 4.98 19.35
C ILE A 131 -0.01 5.13 19.84
N GLU A 132 0.19 5.68 21.05
CA GLU A 132 1.53 5.84 21.64
C GLU A 132 2.21 4.49 21.91
N GLU A 133 1.44 3.47 22.26
CA GLU A 133 1.90 2.09 22.42
C GLU A 133 2.06 1.35 21.08
N GLY A 134 1.76 2.00 19.96
CA GLY A 134 2.03 1.51 18.61
C GLY A 134 0.90 0.74 17.95
N PHE A 135 -0.31 0.74 18.51
CA PHE A 135 -1.47 0.12 17.85
C PHE A 135 -1.95 0.96 16.67
N THR A 136 -2.07 0.33 15.51
CA THR A 136 -2.42 0.99 14.24
C THR A 136 -3.74 0.51 13.64
N ASN A 137 -4.24 -0.65 14.05
CA ASN A 137 -5.49 -1.24 13.56
C ASN A 137 -6.26 -1.99 14.66
N LEU A 138 -7.47 -2.47 14.34
CA LEU A 138 -8.35 -3.14 15.31
C LEU A 138 -7.90 -4.59 15.58
N GLU A 139 -7.24 -5.21 14.62
CA GLU A 139 -6.73 -6.57 14.68
C GLU A 139 -5.63 -6.70 15.75
N GLU A 140 -4.70 -5.74 15.78
CA GLU A 140 -3.68 -5.66 16.82
C GLU A 140 -4.33 -5.55 18.20
N VAL A 141 -5.30 -4.64 18.38
CA VAL A 141 -6.03 -4.49 19.65
C VAL A 141 -6.76 -5.79 20.01
N ALA A 142 -7.38 -6.48 19.05
CA ALA A 142 -8.13 -7.71 19.30
C ALA A 142 -7.24 -8.91 19.69
N TYR A 143 -6.05 -9.04 19.09
CA TYR A 143 -5.28 -10.28 19.08
C TYR A 143 -3.90 -10.22 19.76
N VAL A 144 -3.36 -9.05 20.05
CA VAL A 144 -2.12 -8.91 20.83
C VAL A 144 -2.20 -9.70 22.15
N PRO A 145 -1.11 -10.33 22.60
CA PRO A 145 -1.06 -11.05 23.86
C PRO A 145 -1.55 -10.16 25.02
N LEU A 146 -2.37 -10.75 25.91
CA LEU A 146 -2.98 -9.99 27.00
C LEU A 146 -1.92 -9.35 27.92
N GLN A 147 -0.77 -10.03 28.08
CA GLN A 147 0.35 -9.52 28.86
C GLN A 147 0.90 -8.20 28.32
N GLU A 148 1.03 -8.06 26.99
CA GLU A 148 1.57 -6.82 26.38
C GLU A 148 0.62 -5.65 26.61
N MET A 149 -0.70 -5.87 26.51
CA MET A 149 -1.67 -4.82 26.82
C MET A 149 -1.72 -4.43 28.30
N LEU A 150 -1.42 -5.37 29.20
CA LEU A 150 -1.34 -5.11 30.65
C LEU A 150 -0.06 -4.38 31.07
N GLU A 151 0.94 -4.29 30.20
CA GLU A 151 2.15 -3.50 30.46
C GLU A 151 1.88 -1.99 30.35
N ILE A 152 0.78 -1.61 29.69
CA ILE A 152 0.31 -0.22 29.57
C ILE A 152 -0.18 0.24 30.94
N GLU A 153 0.59 1.13 31.60
CA GLU A 153 0.32 1.56 32.99
C GLU A 153 -1.09 2.14 33.19
N SER A 154 -1.69 2.68 32.14
CA SER A 154 -3.01 3.31 32.14
C SER A 154 -4.17 2.33 32.05
N PHE A 155 -3.94 1.05 31.76
CA PHE A 155 -5.00 0.05 31.59
C PHE A 155 -4.98 -1.01 32.70
N ASP A 156 -6.19 -1.41 33.13
CA ASP A 156 -6.39 -2.57 34.00
C ASP A 156 -6.92 -3.77 33.22
N GLU A 157 -6.97 -4.93 33.88
CA GLU A 157 -7.41 -6.19 33.25
C GLU A 157 -8.85 -6.11 32.72
N ASP A 158 -9.73 -5.39 33.40
CA ASP A 158 -11.12 -5.21 32.97
C ASP A 158 -11.18 -4.36 31.69
N THR A 159 -10.46 -3.24 31.65
CA THR A 159 -10.37 -2.33 30.50
C THR A 159 -9.77 -3.04 29.28
N VAL A 160 -8.67 -3.78 29.45
CA VAL A 160 -8.05 -4.54 28.36
C VAL A 160 -9.02 -5.57 27.78
N ASN A 161 -9.69 -6.35 28.64
CA ASN A 161 -10.66 -7.34 28.17
C ASN A 161 -11.85 -6.69 27.45
N GLU A 162 -12.31 -5.54 27.91
CA GLU A 162 -13.37 -4.78 27.26
C GLU A 162 -12.93 -4.27 25.88
N LEU A 163 -11.76 -3.61 25.77
CA LEU A 163 -11.19 -3.15 24.50
C LEU A 163 -11.07 -4.28 23.49
N ARG A 164 -10.54 -5.43 23.91
CA ARG A 164 -10.41 -6.63 23.06
C ARG A 164 -11.76 -7.16 22.60
N THR A 165 -12.76 -7.16 23.48
CA THR A 165 -14.10 -7.64 23.15
C THR A 165 -14.74 -6.71 22.11
N ARG A 166 -14.69 -5.40 22.34
CA ARG A 166 -15.21 -4.40 21.41
C ARG A 166 -14.49 -4.44 20.06
N ALA A 167 -13.17 -4.60 20.04
CA ALA A 167 -12.40 -4.77 18.81
C ALA A 167 -12.86 -6.00 18.02
N LYS A 168 -13.04 -7.15 18.67
CA LYS A 168 -13.55 -8.37 18.03
C LYS A 168 -14.98 -8.22 17.51
N ASP A 169 -15.85 -7.58 18.30
CA ASP A 169 -17.24 -7.34 17.91
C ASP A 169 -17.32 -6.37 16.72
N ALA A 170 -16.47 -5.33 16.69
CA ALA A 170 -16.34 -4.41 15.57
C ALA A 170 -15.86 -5.13 14.30
N LEU A 171 -14.80 -5.94 14.41
CA LEU A 171 -14.29 -6.75 13.29
C LEU A 171 -15.35 -7.73 12.77
N LEU A 172 -16.07 -8.39 13.66
CA LEU A 172 -17.17 -9.29 13.28
C LEU A 172 -18.29 -8.53 12.57
N THR A 173 -18.67 -7.36 13.07
CA THR A 173 -19.71 -6.51 12.45
C THR A 173 -19.27 -6.05 11.06
N MET A 174 -17.99 -5.68 10.89
CA MET A 174 -17.43 -5.30 9.60
C MET A 174 -17.42 -6.48 8.62
N GLU A 175 -17.06 -7.68 9.07
CA GLU A 175 -17.08 -8.87 8.22
C GLU A 175 -18.50 -9.27 7.82
N ILE A 176 -19.48 -9.16 8.73
CA ILE A 176 -20.89 -9.39 8.40
C ILE A 176 -21.38 -8.36 7.38
N ALA A 177 -21.08 -7.07 7.58
CA ALA A 177 -21.46 -6.02 6.63
C ALA A 177 -20.81 -6.23 5.26
N ARG A 178 -19.55 -6.70 5.24
CA ARG A 178 -18.87 -7.11 4.02
C ARG A 178 -19.60 -8.28 3.35
N GLU A 179 -19.94 -9.33 4.08
CA GLU A 179 -20.67 -10.49 3.54
C GLU A 179 -22.05 -10.09 2.99
N GLU A 180 -22.81 -9.27 3.73
CA GLU A 180 -24.10 -8.73 3.29
C GLU A 180 -23.96 -7.89 2.00
N SER A 181 -22.96 -7.01 1.92
CA SER A 181 -22.71 -6.22 0.70
C SER A 181 -22.40 -7.09 -0.52
N VAL A 182 -21.68 -8.20 -0.31
CA VAL A 182 -21.43 -9.20 -1.36
C VAL A 182 -22.74 -9.92 -1.70
N GLU A 183 -23.58 -10.23 -0.71
CA GLU A 183 -24.89 -10.85 -0.93
C GLU A 183 -25.86 -10.01 -1.76
N GLU A 184 -25.76 -8.68 -1.72
CA GLU A 184 -26.56 -7.78 -2.55
C GLU A 184 -26.17 -7.79 -4.03
N VAL A 185 -24.95 -8.24 -4.35
CA VAL A 185 -24.45 -8.30 -5.73
C VAL A 185 -24.98 -9.55 -6.44
N SER A 186 -25.40 -9.44 -7.70
CA SER A 186 -25.94 -10.55 -8.49
C SER A 186 -24.91 -11.65 -8.70
N GLN A 187 -25.39 -12.89 -8.77
CA GLN A 187 -24.51 -14.04 -8.98
C GLN A 187 -23.72 -13.95 -10.29
N ASP A 188 -24.33 -13.40 -11.35
CA ASP A 188 -23.65 -13.17 -12.64
C ASP A 188 -22.48 -12.17 -12.54
N LEU A 189 -22.53 -11.23 -11.59
CA LEU A 189 -21.43 -10.31 -11.32
C LEU A 189 -20.37 -10.97 -10.44
N ARG A 190 -20.76 -11.75 -9.42
CA ARG A 190 -19.81 -12.49 -8.56
C ARG A 190 -19.02 -13.55 -9.33
N ASP A 191 -19.66 -14.22 -10.29
CA ASP A 191 -19.05 -15.26 -11.11
C ASP A 191 -18.26 -14.68 -12.32
N LEU A 192 -18.12 -13.34 -12.41
CA LEU A 192 -17.41 -12.70 -13.50
C LEU A 192 -15.91 -12.98 -13.40
N GLU A 193 -15.38 -13.66 -14.40
CA GLU A 193 -13.96 -14.00 -14.51
C GLU A 193 -13.09 -12.73 -14.50
N GLY A 194 -12.15 -12.64 -13.55
CA GLY A 194 -11.26 -11.49 -13.38
C GLY A 194 -11.74 -10.47 -12.34
N LEU A 195 -12.92 -10.66 -11.73
CA LEU A 195 -13.37 -9.85 -10.60
C LEU A 195 -12.85 -10.47 -9.28
N ASP A 196 -12.12 -9.67 -8.50
CA ASP A 196 -11.68 -10.07 -7.16
C ASP A 196 -12.80 -9.88 -6.13
N VAL A 197 -12.89 -10.80 -5.17
CA VAL A 197 -13.89 -10.80 -4.08
C VAL A 197 -13.75 -9.54 -3.22
N GLU A 198 -12.55 -8.96 -3.14
CA GLU A 198 -12.30 -7.71 -2.41
C GLU A 198 -12.92 -6.46 -3.07
N LEU A 199 -13.26 -6.54 -4.35
CA LEU A 199 -13.84 -5.42 -5.10
C LEU A 199 -15.37 -5.38 -5.01
N LEU A 200 -15.99 -6.53 -4.74
CA LEU A 200 -17.44 -6.67 -4.67
C LEU A 200 -18.09 -5.71 -3.65
N PRO A 201 -17.58 -5.56 -2.41
CA PRO A 201 -18.13 -4.58 -1.47
C PRO A 201 -18.03 -3.14 -2.00
N LYS A 202 -16.88 -2.77 -2.57
CA LYS A 202 -16.66 -1.41 -3.12
C LYS A 202 -17.61 -1.10 -4.27
N LEU A 203 -17.89 -2.09 -5.12
CA LEU A 203 -18.86 -1.99 -6.21
C LEU A 203 -20.29 -1.85 -5.66
N ALA A 204 -20.67 -2.69 -4.70
CA ALA A 204 -21.99 -2.65 -4.07
C ALA A 204 -22.27 -1.31 -3.38
N GLU A 205 -21.32 -0.76 -2.63
CA GLU A 205 -21.42 0.55 -1.98
C GLU A 205 -21.61 1.70 -2.99
N ASN A 206 -21.10 1.54 -4.21
CA ASN A 206 -21.24 2.51 -5.29
C ASN A 206 -22.44 2.20 -6.22
N GLY A 207 -23.36 1.32 -5.78
CA GLY A 207 -24.61 1.03 -6.48
C GLY A 207 -24.48 0.07 -7.66
N VAL A 208 -23.35 -0.64 -7.77
CA VAL A 208 -23.08 -1.60 -8.84
C VAL A 208 -23.45 -2.99 -8.34
N HIS A 209 -24.70 -3.39 -8.56
CA HIS A 209 -25.23 -4.65 -8.03
C HIS A 209 -25.31 -5.74 -9.09
N THR A 210 -25.22 -5.42 -10.37
CA THR A 210 -25.37 -6.39 -11.46
C THR A 210 -24.24 -6.31 -12.47
N ARG A 211 -24.10 -7.38 -13.27
CA ARG A 211 -23.16 -7.41 -14.39
C ARG A 211 -23.43 -6.30 -15.41
N ASP A 212 -24.69 -5.91 -15.57
CA ASP A 212 -25.09 -4.81 -16.45
C ASP A 212 -24.65 -3.45 -15.87
N ASP A 213 -24.82 -3.24 -14.56
CA ASP A 213 -24.35 -2.01 -13.90
C ASP A 213 -22.83 -1.84 -14.08
N LEU A 214 -22.06 -2.92 -13.92
CA LEU A 214 -20.61 -2.91 -14.17
C LEU A 214 -20.27 -2.65 -15.64
N ALA A 215 -21.07 -3.19 -16.57
CA ALA A 215 -20.89 -3.01 -18.00
C ALA A 215 -21.19 -1.57 -18.45
N ASP A 216 -22.08 -0.87 -17.76
CA ASP A 216 -22.45 0.52 -18.05
C ASP A 216 -21.42 1.54 -17.54
N LEU A 217 -20.56 1.18 -16.58
CA LEU A 217 -19.51 2.06 -16.08
C LEU A 217 -18.51 2.48 -17.15
N ALA A 218 -18.01 3.70 -17.00
CA ALA A 218 -16.81 4.17 -17.70
C ALA A 218 -15.52 3.71 -16.98
N VAL A 219 -14.40 3.71 -17.71
CA VAL A 219 -13.11 3.22 -17.19
C VAL A 219 -12.63 4.08 -16.01
N ASP A 220 -12.80 5.40 -16.12
CA ASP A 220 -12.47 6.36 -15.07
C ASP A 220 -13.32 6.18 -13.81
N GLU A 221 -14.61 5.89 -13.98
CA GLU A 221 -15.51 5.60 -12.85
C GLU A 221 -15.08 4.32 -12.12
N LEU A 222 -14.81 3.24 -12.85
CA LEU A 222 -14.41 1.98 -12.25
C LEU A 222 -13.02 2.09 -11.57
N THR A 223 -12.08 2.79 -12.19
CA THR A 223 -10.76 3.06 -11.60
C THR A 223 -10.89 3.89 -10.32
N ALA A 224 -11.81 4.86 -10.27
CA ALA A 224 -12.06 5.65 -9.07
C ALA A 224 -12.66 4.81 -7.93
N ILE A 225 -13.56 3.88 -8.24
CA ILE A 225 -14.21 3.00 -7.25
C ILE A 225 -13.23 1.94 -6.72
N THR A 226 -12.51 1.28 -7.62
CA THR A 226 -11.73 0.07 -7.30
C THR A 226 -10.27 0.35 -6.99
N GLY A 227 -9.73 1.49 -7.44
CA GLY A 227 -8.31 1.81 -7.37
C GLY A 227 -7.43 1.01 -8.35
N GLN A 228 -8.04 0.24 -9.25
CA GLN A 228 -7.33 -0.54 -10.26
C GLN A 228 -6.74 0.33 -11.37
N SER A 229 -5.74 -0.22 -12.08
CA SER A 229 -5.21 0.44 -13.27
C SER A 229 -6.28 0.57 -14.37
N GLU A 230 -6.13 1.58 -15.24
CA GLU A 230 -7.07 1.79 -16.36
C GLU A 230 -7.18 0.56 -17.27
N GLU A 231 -6.09 -0.20 -17.44
CA GLU A 231 -6.07 -1.41 -18.27
C GLU A 231 -6.85 -2.58 -17.62
N GLU A 232 -6.73 -2.77 -16.31
CA GLU A 232 -7.49 -3.77 -15.55
C GLU A 232 -8.99 -3.41 -15.57
N ALA A 233 -9.32 -2.16 -15.25
CA ALA A 233 -10.69 -1.65 -15.27
C ALA A 233 -11.35 -1.83 -16.64
N LYS A 234 -10.63 -1.47 -17.72
CA LYS A 234 -11.12 -1.65 -19.10
C LYS A 234 -11.34 -3.12 -19.45
N THR A 235 -10.44 -4.00 -19.03
CA THR A 235 -10.56 -5.45 -19.28
C THR A 235 -11.79 -6.00 -18.57
N LEU A 236 -12.01 -5.60 -17.33
CA LEU A 236 -13.15 -6.00 -16.51
C LEU A 236 -14.48 -5.52 -17.12
N ILE A 237 -14.58 -4.25 -17.55
CA ILE A 237 -15.77 -3.69 -18.21
C ILE A 237 -16.07 -4.41 -19.53
N LEU A 238 -15.04 -4.70 -20.34
CA LEU A 238 -15.23 -5.45 -21.58
C LEU A 238 -15.73 -6.87 -21.31
N LYS A 239 -15.18 -7.53 -20.28
CA LYS A 239 -15.64 -8.84 -19.84
C LYS A 239 -17.09 -8.80 -19.36
N ALA A 240 -17.43 -7.79 -18.57
CA ALA A 240 -18.80 -7.54 -18.16
C ALA A 240 -19.73 -7.38 -19.37
N ARG A 241 -19.32 -6.68 -20.45
CA ARG A 241 -20.10 -6.51 -21.68
C ARG A 241 -20.21 -7.73 -22.59
N GLU A 242 -19.39 -8.78 -22.42
CA GLU A 242 -19.38 -9.94 -23.34
C GLU A 242 -20.77 -10.61 -23.48
N HIS A 243 -21.59 -10.65 -22.44
CA HIS A 243 -22.92 -11.27 -22.50
C HIS A 243 -23.91 -10.49 -23.39
N TRP A 244 -23.74 -9.18 -23.58
CA TRP A 244 -24.54 -8.40 -24.54
C TRP A 244 -24.29 -8.83 -25.99
N PHE A 245 -23.10 -9.37 -26.25
CA PHE A 245 -22.70 -9.83 -27.58
C PHE A 245 -22.88 -11.34 -27.78
N ALA A 246 -23.04 -12.12 -26.71
CA ALA A 246 -23.22 -13.58 -26.76
C ALA A 246 -24.55 -14.05 -27.39
N GLY A 247 -25.49 -13.13 -27.67
CA GLY A 247 -26.78 -13.41 -28.32
C GLY A 247 -26.89 -12.92 -29.78
N GLN A 248 -25.81 -12.41 -30.38
CA GLN A 248 -25.78 -11.95 -31.77
C GLN A 248 -25.08 -12.98 -32.69
N GLU A 249 -25.70 -14.16 -32.84
CA GLU A 249 -25.45 -15.09 -33.97
C GLU A 249 -26.76 -15.50 -34.63
#